data_AF-A0A261Q0V6-F1
#
_entry.id   AF-A0A261Q0V6-F1
#
_cell.length_a   1.000
_cell.length_b   1.000
_cell.length_c   1.000
_cell.angle_alpha   90.00
_cell.angle_beta   90.00
_cell.angle_gamma   90.00
#
_symmetry.space_group_name_H-M   'P 1'
#
loop_
_entity.id
_entity.type
_entity.pdbx_description
1 polymer ?
#
loop_
_entity_poly.entity_id
_entity_poly.type
_entity_poly.pdbx_seq_one_letter_code
_entity_poly.pdbx_strand_id
1 'polypeptide(L)'
;MPMQMKHWQRYILGLLLFLPLWGWAQNPTPAPAGKVVDVDYSDTLWVDQTVGNTFLRGNVRMRQGNVVLLCHLAKKNDLINVVEAYGNVKIIQGDSLTLTGDTAMYFGNTRQAKITGRVVTLNDKVSTLKTRKLDYDMNSKIASYNTGGTLVDKTSTLVSKEGYYNTATKLSVFKRNVKVKSPETDLFADSLRYSTLSKEAYFIAPTQIISKKKKQEAANDTLFTSSGSYNLNSRISNFRGRSTVRMPNNDLTGDSLFYDPITQIGIARGNVVMVAKKDSAILTGQVGRYFGKTGISRVYGEALLQKFFARDTLLLSADTLISQEIRGVKDTTRRFIADRHVLIFRNDLQAKCDSLVYNLADSLISFYKKPTLWNGQNQSEADSIFVRLVNNKMRTMYLNRRAFIIARDTLIQYNQVKGRRITAYFNADSKLDNTLVEGNGESIYFAKKDDSKPIGMNYVQASRMRLHFKENQVKRIAFVGSPDGVLRPPKEVTADNRELDGFNWREKERPTREMVKRLPVKQVKPTPVKKVEPTATLKK
;
A
#
# COMPACT_ATOMS: atom_id res chain seq x y z
N MET A 1 33.82 61.84 -22.53
CA MET A 1 34.04 61.75 -23.98
C MET A 1 33.29 60.55 -24.55
N PRO A 2 32.08 60.77 -25.07
CA PRO A 2 31.31 59.79 -25.84
C PRO A 2 31.36 60.14 -27.34
N MET A 3 31.27 59.16 -28.23
CA MET A 3 30.94 59.39 -29.64
C MET A 3 30.13 58.17 -30.15
N GLN A 4 28.79 58.25 -30.06
CA GLN A 4 27.81 58.58 -31.12
C GLN A 4 27.50 57.37 -32.04
N MET A 5 26.28 56.79 -32.04
CA MET A 5 25.02 57.27 -32.68
C MET A 5 25.21 57.44 -34.20
N LYS A 6 24.31 57.03 -35.13
CA LYS A 6 22.91 56.58 -35.10
C LYS A 6 22.47 56.34 -36.57
N HIS A 7 21.39 55.55 -36.74
CA HIS A 7 20.29 55.73 -37.74
C HIS A 7 20.57 55.44 -39.23
N TRP A 8 19.62 55.03 -40.09
CA TRP A 8 18.27 54.43 -40.03
C TRP A 8 17.84 54.20 -41.51
N GLN A 9 16.72 53.48 -41.74
CA GLN A 9 15.93 53.34 -42.99
C GLN A 9 16.42 52.32 -44.04
N ARG A 10 15.58 51.61 -44.83
CA ARG A 10 14.21 51.05 -44.78
C ARG A 10 13.89 50.66 -46.26
N TYR A 11 13.36 49.46 -46.50
CA TYR A 11 12.64 48.97 -47.70
C TYR A 11 13.40 48.62 -49.00
N ILE A 12 13.13 47.40 -49.49
CA ILE A 12 12.78 46.93 -50.87
C ILE A 12 12.96 45.40 -50.82
N LEU A 13 11.99 44.62 -50.35
CA LEU A 13 10.93 43.93 -51.11
C LEU A 13 11.24 43.65 -52.60
N GLY A 14 11.39 42.36 -52.92
CA GLY A 14 10.98 41.80 -54.22
C GLY A 14 12.09 41.49 -55.22
N LEU A 15 12.57 40.23 -55.23
CA LEU A 15 12.73 39.43 -56.46
C LEU A 15 13.13 37.99 -56.09
N LEU A 16 12.13 37.21 -55.70
CA LEU A 16 12.04 35.80 -56.06
C LEU A 16 11.85 35.76 -57.58
N LEU A 17 12.74 35.09 -58.32
CA LEU A 17 12.42 34.27 -59.49
C LEU A 17 13.71 33.69 -60.12
N PHE A 18 13.73 32.36 -60.20
CA PHE A 18 14.59 31.48 -61.01
C PHE A 18 16.09 31.34 -60.67
N LEU A 19 16.38 30.40 -59.76
CA LEU A 19 17.60 29.58 -59.84
C LEU A 19 17.19 28.10 -59.96
N PRO A 20 17.72 27.35 -60.95
CA PRO A 20 17.41 25.93 -61.09
C PRO A 20 18.13 25.15 -60.00
N LEU A 21 17.36 24.52 -59.11
CA LEU A 21 17.85 23.47 -58.22
C LEU A 21 18.24 22.26 -59.09
N TRP A 22 19.50 22.22 -59.54
CA TRP A 22 20.15 20.95 -59.83
C TRP A 22 20.34 20.20 -58.52
N GLY A 23 19.30 19.45 -58.15
CA GLY A 23 19.41 18.38 -57.19
C GLY A 23 20.36 17.32 -57.76
N TRP A 24 21.63 17.42 -57.38
CA TRP A 24 22.50 16.26 -57.44
C TRP A 24 21.95 15.29 -56.40
N ALA A 25 21.18 14.30 -56.87
CA ALA A 25 21.00 13.07 -56.14
C ALA A 25 22.40 12.51 -55.90
N GLN A 26 22.95 12.73 -54.70
CA GLN A 26 24.06 11.93 -54.24
C GLN A 26 23.53 10.50 -54.21
N ASN A 27 23.99 9.68 -55.16
CA ASN A 27 23.89 8.24 -55.03
C ASN A 27 24.33 7.92 -53.60
N PRO A 28 23.56 7.13 -52.83
CA PRO A 28 23.95 6.78 -51.48
C PRO A 28 25.36 6.21 -51.56
N THR A 29 26.30 6.90 -50.92
CA THR A 29 27.68 6.46 -50.79
C THR A 29 27.62 5.02 -50.27
N PRO A 30 28.20 4.02 -50.97
CA PRO A 30 28.18 2.66 -50.46
C PRO A 30 28.75 2.68 -49.05
N ALA A 31 28.03 2.07 -48.12
CA ALA A 31 28.48 1.95 -46.74
C ALA A 31 29.94 1.46 -46.74
N PRO A 32 30.83 2.02 -45.91
CA PRO A 32 32.24 1.62 -45.89
C PRO A 32 32.30 0.10 -45.79
N ALA A 33 33.02 -0.53 -46.71
CA ALA A 33 33.15 -1.98 -46.79
C ALA A 33 33.57 -2.51 -45.41
N GLY A 34 32.62 -3.09 -44.69
CA GLY A 34 32.91 -3.72 -43.41
C GLY A 34 33.98 -4.79 -43.62
N LYS A 35 34.87 -4.97 -42.63
CA LYS A 35 35.88 -6.05 -42.66
C LYS A 35 35.19 -7.34 -43.10
N VAL A 36 35.68 -8.01 -44.14
CA VAL A 36 35.10 -9.27 -44.63
C VAL A 36 35.38 -10.38 -43.61
N VAL A 37 34.60 -11.46 -43.64
CA VAL A 37 34.96 -12.66 -42.88
C VAL A 37 36.18 -13.31 -43.52
N ASP A 38 37.24 -13.54 -42.76
CA ASP A 38 38.45 -14.23 -43.19
C ASP A 38 38.43 -15.68 -42.71
N VAL A 39 39.07 -16.58 -43.48
CA VAL A 39 39.29 -17.97 -43.07
C VAL A 39 40.67 -18.05 -42.41
N ASP A 40 40.70 -18.32 -41.10
CA ASP A 40 41.96 -18.50 -40.37
C ASP A 40 42.54 -19.91 -40.63
N TYR A 41 41.68 -20.94 -40.65
CA TYR A 41 42.09 -22.34 -40.77
C TYR A 41 40.90 -23.26 -41.16
N SER A 42 41.20 -24.33 -41.91
CA SER A 42 40.31 -25.48 -42.14
C SER A 42 41.16 -26.69 -42.55
N ASP A 43 40.74 -27.90 -42.22
CA ASP A 43 41.46 -29.12 -42.64
C ASP A 43 41.35 -29.35 -44.16
N THR A 44 40.23 -28.95 -44.76
CA THR A 44 40.01 -28.98 -46.21
C THR A 44 39.27 -27.73 -46.66
N LEU A 45 39.67 -27.18 -47.81
CA LEU A 45 39.08 -26.00 -48.44
C LEU A 45 38.87 -26.26 -49.93
N TRP A 46 37.67 -25.96 -50.43
CA TRP A 46 37.34 -26.00 -51.86
C TRP A 46 36.58 -24.73 -52.24
N VAL A 47 36.89 -24.16 -53.42
CA VAL A 47 36.30 -22.90 -53.90
C VAL A 47 35.57 -23.15 -55.21
N ASP A 48 34.30 -22.73 -55.25
CA ASP A 48 33.52 -22.59 -56.48
C ASP A 48 33.50 -21.11 -56.90
N GLN A 49 34.35 -20.78 -57.86
CA GLN A 49 34.51 -19.41 -58.36
C GLN A 49 33.29 -18.92 -59.16
N THR A 50 32.43 -19.81 -59.67
CA THR A 50 31.29 -19.43 -60.52
C THR A 50 30.17 -18.74 -59.73
N VAL A 51 30.01 -19.14 -58.46
CA VAL A 51 28.99 -18.63 -57.53
C VAL A 51 29.60 -17.97 -56.28
N GLY A 52 30.94 -17.87 -56.23
CA GLY A 52 31.69 -17.25 -55.15
C GLY A 52 31.54 -17.97 -53.80
N ASN A 53 31.40 -19.30 -53.82
CA ASN A 53 31.26 -20.10 -52.61
C ASN A 53 32.57 -20.79 -52.24
N THR A 54 33.00 -20.63 -51.00
CA THR A 54 34.11 -21.37 -50.37
C THR A 54 33.54 -22.39 -49.38
N PHE A 55 33.86 -23.66 -49.56
CA PHE A 55 33.45 -24.78 -48.70
C PHE A 55 34.62 -25.21 -47.81
N LEU A 56 34.38 -25.28 -46.51
CA LEU A 56 35.37 -25.52 -45.47
C LEU A 56 34.95 -26.72 -44.63
N ARG A 57 35.84 -27.68 -44.43
CA ARG A 57 35.56 -28.90 -43.65
C ARG A 57 36.65 -29.18 -42.62
N GLY A 58 36.25 -29.78 -41.50
CA GLY A 58 37.13 -30.16 -40.40
C GLY A 58 37.13 -29.14 -39.28
N ASN A 59 38.29 -28.84 -38.69
CA ASN A 59 38.42 -27.85 -37.60
C ASN A 59 38.32 -26.40 -38.10
N VAL A 60 37.20 -26.01 -38.72
CA VAL A 60 37.06 -24.71 -39.38
C VAL A 60 37.11 -23.57 -38.36
N ARG A 61 37.94 -22.57 -38.65
CA ARG A 61 38.07 -21.32 -37.92
C ARG A 61 38.03 -20.13 -38.88
N MET A 62 37.10 -19.22 -38.63
CA MET A 62 36.93 -17.97 -39.39
C MET A 62 36.93 -16.77 -38.44
N ARG A 63 37.28 -15.59 -38.96
CA ARG A 63 37.42 -14.38 -38.15
C ARG A 63 36.88 -13.14 -38.85
N GLN A 64 36.25 -12.25 -38.10
CA GLN A 64 35.89 -10.91 -38.56
C GLN A 64 36.17 -9.91 -37.43
N GLY A 65 37.29 -9.19 -37.52
CA GLY A 65 37.74 -8.31 -36.44
C GLY A 65 37.97 -9.09 -35.13
N ASN A 66 37.19 -8.78 -34.09
CA ASN A 66 37.25 -9.46 -32.78
C ASN A 66 36.26 -10.63 -32.64
N VAL A 67 35.63 -11.05 -33.73
CA VAL A 67 34.70 -12.18 -33.76
C VAL A 67 35.40 -13.39 -34.35
N VAL A 68 35.35 -14.52 -33.65
CA VAL A 68 35.87 -15.81 -34.11
C VAL A 68 34.70 -16.79 -34.22
N LEU A 69 34.55 -17.44 -35.37
CA LEU A 69 33.56 -18.49 -35.63
C LEU A 69 34.29 -19.83 -35.79
N LEU A 70 33.88 -20.82 -35.02
CA LEU A 70 34.39 -22.19 -35.03
C LEU A 70 33.25 -23.17 -35.38
N CYS A 71 33.50 -24.15 -36.24
CA CYS A 71 32.52 -25.17 -36.63
C CYS A 71 33.20 -26.38 -37.30
N HIS A 72 32.42 -27.42 -37.64
CA HIS A 72 32.91 -28.61 -38.36
C HIS A 72 32.81 -28.47 -39.88
N LEU A 73 31.80 -27.77 -40.37
CA LEU A 73 31.55 -27.53 -41.79
C LEU A 73 31.08 -26.10 -41.98
N ALA A 74 31.59 -25.40 -42.99
CA ALA A 74 31.06 -24.11 -43.37
C ALA A 74 30.99 -23.95 -44.89
N LYS A 75 29.99 -23.19 -45.34
CA LYS A 75 29.87 -22.65 -46.68
C LYS A 75 29.87 -21.13 -46.55
N LYS A 76 30.91 -20.50 -47.09
CA LYS A 76 31.09 -19.06 -47.10
C LYS A 76 30.81 -18.54 -48.50
N ASN A 77 29.94 -17.55 -48.64
CA ASN A 77 29.81 -16.82 -49.89
C ASN A 77 30.59 -15.50 -49.80
N ASP A 78 31.61 -15.38 -50.64
CA ASP A 78 32.54 -14.26 -50.67
C ASP A 78 31.91 -12.99 -51.25
N LEU A 79 30.95 -13.13 -52.18
CA LEU A 79 30.29 -12.02 -52.87
C LEU A 79 29.31 -11.27 -51.95
N ILE A 80 28.56 -12.01 -51.12
CA ILE A 80 27.56 -11.43 -50.21
C ILE A 80 28.00 -11.41 -48.74
N ASN A 81 29.21 -11.90 -48.45
CA ASN A 81 29.81 -11.95 -47.11
C ASN A 81 28.91 -12.67 -46.08
N VAL A 82 28.44 -13.86 -46.44
CA VAL A 82 27.59 -14.72 -45.60
C VAL A 82 28.28 -16.04 -45.33
N VAL A 83 28.17 -16.55 -44.09
CA VAL A 83 28.67 -17.86 -43.70
C VAL A 83 27.53 -18.72 -43.16
N GLU A 84 27.32 -19.88 -43.77
CA GLU A 84 26.51 -20.97 -43.26
C GLU A 84 27.45 -21.95 -42.52
N ALA A 85 27.26 -22.15 -41.22
CA ALA A 85 28.12 -22.98 -40.37
C ALA A 85 27.33 -24.12 -39.73
N TYR A 86 27.93 -25.30 -39.67
CA TYR A 86 27.31 -26.55 -39.22
C TYR A 86 28.24 -27.35 -38.31
N GLY A 87 27.64 -28.00 -37.30
CA GLY A 87 28.32 -28.92 -36.39
C GLY A 87 29.13 -28.19 -35.32
N ASN A 88 28.66 -28.26 -34.07
CA ASN A 88 29.29 -27.66 -32.88
C ASN A 88 29.72 -26.21 -33.11
N VAL A 89 28.79 -25.39 -33.63
CA VAL A 89 29.09 -23.99 -33.95
C VAL A 89 29.35 -23.21 -32.66
N LYS A 90 30.45 -22.46 -32.63
CA LYS A 90 30.83 -21.55 -31.54
C LYS A 90 31.28 -20.21 -32.09
N ILE A 91 30.60 -19.13 -31.67
CA ILE A 91 30.94 -17.75 -32.01
C ILE A 91 31.44 -17.05 -30.75
N ILE A 92 32.65 -16.50 -30.80
CA ILE A 92 33.30 -15.81 -29.70
C ILE A 92 33.46 -14.34 -30.08
N GLN A 93 33.01 -13.41 -29.25
CA GLN A 93 33.21 -11.97 -29.45
C GLN A 93 34.07 -11.40 -28.33
N GLY A 94 35.33 -11.08 -28.65
CA GLY A 94 36.33 -10.68 -27.66
C GLY A 94 36.46 -11.71 -26.53
N ASP A 95 36.70 -11.24 -25.30
CA ASP A 95 36.91 -12.13 -24.16
C ASP A 95 35.65 -12.42 -23.35
N SER A 96 34.53 -11.77 -23.66
CA SER A 96 33.39 -11.68 -22.75
C SER A 96 32.14 -12.43 -23.19
N LEU A 97 32.00 -12.78 -24.48
CA LEU A 97 30.76 -13.35 -25.00
C LEU A 97 31.02 -14.58 -25.85
N THR A 98 30.30 -15.66 -25.57
CA THR A 98 30.32 -16.91 -26.34
C THR A 98 28.89 -17.32 -26.68
N LEU A 99 28.64 -17.58 -27.97
CA LEU A 99 27.42 -18.21 -28.47
C LEU A 99 27.75 -19.63 -28.96
N THR A 100 26.93 -20.62 -28.63
CA THR A 100 27.07 -22.00 -29.12
C THR A 100 25.75 -22.54 -29.65
N GLY A 101 25.79 -23.41 -30.67
CA GLY A 101 24.64 -24.11 -31.21
C GLY A 101 25.03 -25.20 -32.22
N ASP A 102 24.03 -25.79 -32.88
CA ASP A 102 24.27 -26.86 -33.86
C ASP A 102 24.57 -26.29 -35.25
N THR A 103 23.88 -25.20 -35.63
CA THR A 103 24.07 -24.48 -36.89
C THR A 103 24.00 -22.98 -36.70
N ALA A 104 24.63 -22.21 -37.60
CA ALA A 104 24.49 -20.76 -37.63
C ALA A 104 24.52 -20.20 -39.06
N MET A 105 23.77 -19.12 -39.27
CA MET A 105 23.97 -18.20 -40.39
C MET A 105 24.59 -16.91 -39.85
N TYR A 106 25.76 -16.54 -40.36
CA TYR A 106 26.46 -15.31 -40.02
C TYR A 106 26.49 -14.35 -41.20
N PHE A 107 25.90 -13.17 -41.01
CA PHE A 107 25.84 -12.10 -42.00
C PHE A 107 26.95 -11.09 -41.70
N GLY A 108 28.08 -11.18 -42.40
CA GLY A 108 29.26 -10.37 -42.12
C GLY A 108 29.02 -8.86 -42.30
N ASN A 109 28.23 -8.48 -43.31
CA ASN A 109 27.94 -7.06 -43.60
C ASN A 109 27.13 -6.38 -42.48
N THR A 110 26.11 -7.07 -41.96
CA THR A 110 25.24 -6.54 -40.88
C THR A 110 25.71 -6.95 -39.48
N ARG A 111 26.73 -7.83 -39.39
CA ARG A 111 27.24 -8.43 -38.16
C ARG A 111 26.15 -9.11 -37.32
N GLN A 112 25.28 -9.85 -37.99
CA GLN A 112 24.19 -10.61 -37.37
C GLN A 112 24.46 -12.10 -37.41
N ALA A 113 24.18 -12.79 -36.31
CA ALA A 113 24.26 -14.23 -36.22
C ALA A 113 22.88 -14.81 -35.91
N LYS A 114 22.40 -15.77 -36.70
CA LYS A 114 21.21 -16.57 -36.42
C LYS A 114 21.64 -17.98 -36.09
N ILE A 115 21.49 -18.41 -34.84
CA ILE A 115 21.97 -19.71 -34.34
C ILE A 115 20.76 -20.59 -34.03
N THR A 116 20.80 -21.85 -34.47
CA THR A 116 19.75 -22.84 -34.21
C THR A 116 20.37 -24.15 -33.70
N GLY A 117 19.63 -24.88 -32.87
CA GLY A 117 20.02 -26.22 -32.44
C GLY A 117 19.13 -26.80 -31.35
N ARG A 118 19.49 -27.99 -30.88
CA ARG A 118 18.85 -28.65 -29.72
C ARG A 118 18.97 -27.78 -28.47
N VAL A 119 20.15 -27.18 -28.26
CA VAL A 119 20.42 -26.18 -27.22
C VAL A 119 21.35 -25.10 -27.77
N VAL A 120 20.82 -23.89 -27.91
CA VAL A 120 21.58 -22.68 -28.19
C VAL A 120 21.88 -21.97 -26.88
N THR A 121 23.14 -21.63 -26.65
CA THR A 121 23.59 -20.95 -25.42
C THR A 121 24.28 -19.64 -25.75
N LEU A 122 23.90 -18.55 -25.10
CA LEU A 122 24.67 -17.31 -25.03
C LEU A 122 25.16 -17.13 -23.59
N ASN A 123 26.48 -17.03 -23.42
CA ASN A 123 27.12 -16.80 -22.13
C ASN A 123 27.92 -15.49 -22.18
N ASP A 124 27.70 -14.63 -21.20
CA ASP A 124 28.36 -13.31 -21.08
C ASP A 124 29.14 -13.12 -19.76
N LYS A 125 29.60 -14.24 -19.16
CA LYS A 125 30.24 -14.37 -17.83
C LYS A 125 29.33 -14.12 -16.62
N VAL A 126 28.30 -13.29 -16.76
CA VAL A 126 27.39 -12.93 -15.66
C VAL A 126 26.11 -13.75 -15.70
N SER A 127 25.68 -14.12 -16.90
CA SER A 127 24.44 -14.81 -17.17
C SER A 127 24.58 -15.78 -18.33
N THR A 128 23.67 -16.75 -18.38
CA THR A 128 23.59 -17.73 -19.46
C THR A 128 22.16 -17.81 -19.96
N LEU A 129 21.93 -17.48 -21.22
CA LEU A 129 20.66 -17.64 -21.92
C LEU A 129 20.67 -18.93 -22.72
N LYS A 130 19.67 -19.80 -22.50
CA LYS A 130 19.46 -21.05 -23.24
C LYS A 130 18.15 -21.01 -24.02
N THR A 131 18.18 -21.41 -25.30
CA THR A 131 17.01 -21.48 -26.19
C THR A 131 17.23 -22.51 -27.31
N ARG A 132 16.32 -22.59 -28.30
CA ARG A 132 16.49 -23.40 -29.52
C ARG A 132 16.89 -22.58 -30.75
N LYS A 133 16.44 -21.33 -30.82
CA LYS A 133 16.80 -20.36 -31.85
C LYS A 133 17.13 -19.01 -31.21
N LEU A 134 18.28 -18.46 -31.59
CA LEU A 134 18.73 -17.15 -31.11
C LEU A 134 19.25 -16.32 -32.27
N ASP A 135 18.72 -15.11 -32.39
CA ASP A 135 19.24 -14.10 -33.29
C ASP A 135 20.05 -13.09 -32.46
N TYR A 136 21.31 -12.85 -32.82
CA TYR A 136 22.20 -11.92 -32.13
C TYR A 136 22.73 -10.87 -33.09
N ASP A 137 22.44 -9.60 -32.79
CA ASP A 137 22.94 -8.46 -33.51
C ASP A 137 24.15 -7.88 -32.74
N MET A 138 25.33 -7.99 -33.34
CA MET A 138 26.59 -7.60 -32.69
C MET A 138 26.80 -6.09 -32.65
N ASN A 139 26.06 -5.31 -33.43
CA ASN A 139 26.15 -3.85 -33.45
C ASN A 139 25.33 -3.26 -32.30
N SER A 140 24.06 -3.65 -32.22
CA SER A 140 23.13 -3.24 -31.15
C SER A 140 23.32 -4.00 -29.83
N LYS A 141 24.08 -5.10 -29.85
CA LYS A 141 24.34 -6.00 -28.70
C LYS A 141 23.10 -6.71 -28.17
N ILE A 142 22.06 -6.84 -29.01
CA ILE A 142 20.79 -7.45 -28.66
C ILE A 142 20.76 -8.90 -29.14
N ALA A 143 20.47 -9.81 -28.21
CA ALA A 143 20.06 -11.18 -28.49
C ALA A 143 18.54 -11.30 -28.38
N SER A 144 17.89 -12.01 -29.29
CA SER A 144 16.45 -12.24 -29.29
C SER A 144 16.09 -13.68 -29.58
N TYR A 145 15.03 -14.18 -28.95
CA TYR A 145 14.49 -15.52 -29.16
C TYR A 145 12.97 -15.51 -29.11
N ASN A 146 12.36 -16.49 -29.81
CA ASN A 146 10.91 -16.72 -29.81
C ASN A 146 10.52 -18.20 -29.65
N THR A 147 11.48 -19.07 -29.38
CA THR A 147 11.27 -20.53 -29.22
C THR A 147 11.21 -20.98 -27.75
N GLY A 148 10.92 -20.06 -26.85
CA GLY A 148 11.13 -20.24 -25.42
C GLY A 148 12.59 -20.08 -25.01
N GLY A 149 12.83 -19.47 -23.85
CA GLY A 149 14.18 -19.23 -23.36
C GLY A 149 14.26 -19.26 -21.85
N THR A 150 15.43 -19.68 -21.37
CA THR A 150 15.78 -19.71 -19.95
C THR A 150 17.03 -18.87 -19.74
N LEU A 151 16.92 -17.77 -19.02
CA LEU A 151 18.05 -16.99 -18.54
C LEU A 151 18.39 -17.44 -17.12
N VAL A 152 19.61 -17.89 -16.91
CA VAL A 152 20.16 -18.24 -15.60
C VAL A 152 21.21 -17.21 -15.24
N ASP A 153 21.06 -16.58 -14.07
CA ASP A 153 22.13 -15.81 -13.43
C ASP A 153 22.57 -16.50 -12.12
N LYS A 154 23.44 -15.86 -11.32
CA LYS A 154 23.99 -16.45 -10.08
C LYS A 154 22.92 -16.95 -9.09
N THR A 155 21.77 -16.29 -9.00
CA THR A 155 20.79 -16.53 -7.93
C THR A 155 19.38 -16.73 -8.45
N SER A 156 19.14 -16.57 -9.75
CA SER A 156 17.79 -16.54 -10.29
C SER A 156 17.72 -17.20 -11.65
N THR A 157 16.60 -17.88 -11.89
CA THR A 157 16.25 -18.49 -13.17
C THR A 157 14.98 -17.85 -13.71
N LEU A 158 15.05 -17.32 -14.92
CA LEU A 158 13.95 -16.66 -15.60
C LEU A 158 13.58 -17.46 -16.84
N VAL A 159 12.30 -17.76 -17.02
CA VAL A 159 11.78 -18.52 -18.15
C VAL A 159 10.69 -17.71 -18.85
N SER A 160 10.72 -17.64 -20.18
CA SER A 160 9.67 -17.01 -20.99
C SER A 160 9.50 -17.70 -22.36
N LYS A 161 8.47 -17.32 -23.12
CA LYS A 161 8.32 -17.78 -24.52
C LYS A 161 9.12 -16.94 -25.51
N GLU A 162 9.20 -15.63 -25.26
CA GLU A 162 9.94 -14.68 -26.07
C GLU A 162 10.78 -13.78 -25.18
N GLY A 163 11.90 -13.29 -25.70
CA GLY A 163 12.69 -12.32 -24.98
C GLY A 163 13.81 -11.69 -25.76
N TYR A 164 14.28 -10.57 -25.21
CA TYR A 164 15.37 -9.76 -25.69
C TYR A 164 16.38 -9.59 -24.58
N TYR A 165 17.66 -9.69 -24.89
CA TYR A 165 18.74 -9.47 -23.94
C TYR A 165 19.78 -8.53 -24.54
N ASN A 166 19.96 -7.37 -23.92
CA ASN A 166 21.05 -6.47 -24.26
C ASN A 166 22.30 -6.86 -23.46
N THR A 167 23.28 -7.39 -24.15
CA THR A 167 24.53 -7.90 -23.56
C THR A 167 25.47 -6.80 -23.06
N ALA A 168 25.26 -5.54 -23.46
CA ALA A 168 26.00 -4.38 -22.97
C ALA A 168 25.36 -3.79 -21.70
N THR A 169 24.07 -3.47 -21.73
CA THR A 169 23.35 -2.85 -20.60
C THR A 169 22.90 -3.85 -19.55
N LYS A 170 22.96 -5.16 -19.87
CA LYS A 170 22.51 -6.26 -19.00
C LYS A 170 21.01 -6.22 -18.68
N LEU A 171 20.24 -5.58 -19.55
CA LEU A 171 18.79 -5.51 -19.48
C LEU A 171 18.15 -6.59 -20.34
N SER A 172 17.19 -7.30 -19.75
CA SER A 172 16.35 -8.29 -20.42
C SER A 172 14.91 -7.81 -20.46
N VAL A 173 14.21 -8.10 -21.55
CA VAL A 173 12.75 -8.01 -21.66
C VAL A 173 12.23 -9.41 -21.94
N PHE A 174 11.35 -9.90 -21.08
CA PHE A 174 10.71 -11.20 -21.21
C PHE A 174 9.23 -11.01 -21.49
N LYS A 175 8.68 -11.82 -22.40
CA LYS A 175 7.27 -11.75 -22.80
C LYS A 175 6.64 -13.15 -22.82
N ARG A 176 5.33 -13.16 -22.55
CA ARG A 176 4.42 -14.31 -22.51
C ARG A 176 4.80 -15.37 -21.47
N ASN A 177 3.97 -15.49 -20.43
CA ASN A 177 4.08 -16.50 -19.37
C ASN A 177 5.45 -16.52 -18.69
N VAL A 178 5.92 -15.36 -18.25
CA VAL A 178 7.21 -15.21 -17.58
C VAL A 178 7.16 -15.77 -16.17
N LYS A 179 8.16 -16.59 -15.84
CA LYS A 179 8.37 -17.16 -14.50
C LYS A 179 9.77 -16.82 -14.03
N VAL A 180 9.88 -16.23 -12.85
CA VAL A 180 11.16 -15.97 -12.19
C VAL A 180 11.21 -16.79 -10.91
N LYS A 181 12.26 -17.60 -10.78
CA LYS A 181 12.54 -18.39 -9.59
C LYS A 181 13.80 -17.86 -8.93
N SER A 182 13.70 -17.56 -7.65
CA SER A 182 14.81 -17.21 -6.76
C SER A 182 14.71 -18.03 -5.45
N PRO A 183 15.74 -18.03 -4.59
CA PRO A 183 15.72 -18.77 -3.33
C PRO A 183 14.53 -18.40 -2.43
N GLU A 184 14.21 -17.11 -2.37
CA GLU A 184 13.19 -16.57 -1.44
C GLU A 184 11.85 -16.27 -2.13
N THR A 185 11.76 -16.30 -3.45
CA THR A 185 10.57 -15.79 -4.17
C THR A 185 10.35 -16.46 -5.52
N ASP A 186 9.09 -16.76 -5.82
CA ASP A 186 8.63 -17.07 -7.18
C ASP A 186 7.75 -15.92 -7.71
N LEU A 187 8.03 -15.44 -8.92
CA LEU A 187 7.27 -14.36 -9.57
C LEU A 187 6.72 -14.84 -10.90
N PHE A 188 5.46 -14.48 -11.17
CA PHE A 188 4.71 -14.82 -12.37
C PHE A 188 4.13 -13.56 -12.99
N ALA A 189 4.35 -13.34 -14.28
CA ALA A 189 3.81 -12.20 -15.02
C ALA A 189 3.62 -12.55 -16.50
N ASP A 190 2.79 -11.80 -17.23
CA ASP A 190 2.78 -11.91 -18.69
C ASP A 190 4.12 -11.43 -19.28
N SER A 191 4.57 -10.25 -18.86
CA SER A 191 5.78 -9.61 -19.39
C SER A 191 6.50 -8.84 -18.29
N LEU A 192 7.83 -8.85 -18.31
CA LEU A 192 8.65 -8.07 -17.38
C LEU A 192 9.97 -7.63 -18.00
N ARG A 193 10.53 -6.53 -17.48
CA ARG A 193 11.91 -6.11 -17.69
C ARG A 193 12.74 -6.48 -16.47
N TYR A 194 13.94 -6.99 -16.69
CA TYR A 194 14.85 -7.41 -15.64
C TYR A 194 16.27 -6.90 -15.87
N SER A 195 16.94 -6.46 -14.80
CA SER A 195 18.35 -6.12 -14.82
C SER A 195 19.16 -7.20 -14.11
N THR A 196 20.06 -7.88 -14.83
CA THR A 196 20.92 -8.90 -14.19
C THR A 196 21.99 -8.27 -13.29
N LEU A 197 22.29 -6.97 -13.46
CA LEU A 197 23.21 -6.21 -12.61
C LEU A 197 22.57 -5.82 -11.27
N SER A 198 21.45 -5.10 -11.30
CA SER A 198 20.80 -4.58 -10.08
C SER A 198 19.82 -5.56 -9.45
N LYS A 199 19.45 -6.64 -10.16
CA LYS A 199 18.42 -7.62 -9.77
C LYS A 199 17.01 -7.03 -9.66
N GLU A 200 16.79 -5.87 -10.28
CA GLU A 200 15.49 -5.20 -10.33
C GLU A 200 14.61 -5.83 -11.42
N ALA A 201 13.45 -6.34 -11.03
CA ALA A 201 12.36 -6.71 -11.92
C ALA A 201 11.33 -5.57 -11.98
N TYR A 202 10.90 -5.20 -13.18
CA TYR A 202 9.88 -4.19 -13.44
C TYR A 202 8.80 -4.76 -14.34
N PHE A 203 7.54 -4.53 -14.01
CA PHE A 203 6.40 -5.08 -14.73
C PHE A 203 5.28 -4.05 -14.85
N ILE A 204 4.57 -4.07 -15.98
CA ILE A 204 3.35 -3.31 -16.28
C ILE A 204 2.30 -4.31 -16.79
N ALA A 205 2.08 -5.36 -16.00
CA ALA A 205 1.14 -6.43 -16.28
C ALA A 205 0.71 -7.06 -14.96
N PRO A 206 -0.47 -7.72 -14.91
CA PRO A 206 -0.87 -8.55 -13.79
C PRO A 206 0.27 -9.48 -13.38
N THR A 207 0.71 -9.33 -12.14
CA THR A 207 1.88 -10.01 -11.59
C THR A 207 1.51 -10.61 -10.25
N GLN A 208 1.91 -11.86 -10.06
CA GLN A 208 1.81 -12.58 -8.79
C GLN A 208 3.21 -12.83 -8.25
N ILE A 209 3.44 -12.51 -6.98
CA ILE A 209 4.71 -12.76 -6.28
C ILE A 209 4.41 -13.62 -5.06
N ILE A 210 5.06 -14.78 -4.96
CA ILE A 210 4.93 -15.71 -3.85
C ILE A 210 6.24 -15.68 -3.06
N SER A 211 6.18 -15.18 -1.83
CA SER A 211 7.33 -15.18 -0.93
C SER A 211 7.45 -16.57 -0.28
N LYS A 212 8.58 -17.24 -0.48
CA LYS A 212 8.87 -18.56 0.11
C LYS A 212 9.25 -18.38 1.57
N LYS A 213 8.73 -19.26 2.41
CA LYS A 213 8.90 -19.17 3.86
C LYS A 213 10.22 -19.74 4.37
N LYS A 214 10.68 -19.18 5.49
CA LYS A 214 11.56 -19.88 6.44
C LYS A 214 10.70 -20.86 7.27
N LYS A 215 11.27 -21.99 7.67
CA LYS A 215 10.63 -23.23 8.16
C LYS A 215 9.55 -23.13 9.28
N GLN A 216 9.23 -21.96 9.84
CA GLN A 216 8.37 -21.80 11.03
C GLN A 216 7.00 -21.15 10.81
N GLU A 217 6.56 -20.87 9.58
CA GLU A 217 5.24 -20.25 9.38
C GLU A 217 4.30 -21.08 8.49
N ALA A 218 2.99 -20.99 8.76
CA ALA A 218 1.98 -21.92 8.24
C ALA A 218 1.65 -21.84 6.73
N ALA A 219 1.77 -20.67 6.06
CA ALA A 219 1.44 -20.53 4.63
C ALA A 219 2.07 -19.28 3.97
N ASN A 220 2.64 -19.40 2.76
CA ASN A 220 3.35 -18.32 2.05
C ASN A 220 2.53 -17.03 1.88
N ASP A 221 3.22 -15.88 1.90
CA ASP A 221 2.61 -14.60 1.54
C ASP A 221 2.51 -14.50 0.02
N THR A 222 1.35 -14.09 -0.48
CA THR A 222 1.09 -13.92 -1.92
C THR A 222 0.69 -12.49 -2.22
N LEU A 223 1.42 -11.84 -3.12
CA LEU A 223 1.13 -10.51 -3.63
C LEU A 223 0.52 -10.60 -5.02
N PHE A 224 -0.50 -9.77 -5.26
CA PHE A 224 -1.08 -9.48 -6.57
C PHE A 224 -0.95 -7.99 -6.88
N THR A 225 -0.54 -7.64 -8.09
CA THR A 225 -0.38 -6.25 -8.52
C THR A 225 -0.49 -6.15 -10.05
N SER A 226 -0.74 -4.96 -10.59
CA SER A 226 -0.79 -4.72 -12.04
C SER A 226 0.47 -4.01 -12.57
N SER A 227 1.24 -3.36 -11.70
CA SER A 227 2.50 -2.74 -12.08
C SER A 227 3.41 -2.49 -10.89
N GLY A 228 4.70 -2.40 -11.12
CA GLY A 228 5.64 -2.08 -10.05
C GLY A 228 7.05 -2.54 -10.31
N SER A 229 7.85 -2.47 -9.26
CA SER A 229 9.20 -3.01 -9.23
C SER A 229 9.44 -3.83 -7.97
N TYR A 230 10.33 -4.81 -8.12
CA TYR A 230 10.76 -5.70 -7.06
C TYR A 230 12.24 -6.04 -7.25
N ASN A 231 13.04 -5.81 -6.22
CA ASN A 231 14.44 -6.20 -6.23
C ASN A 231 14.60 -7.62 -5.67
N LEU A 232 15.07 -8.57 -6.48
CA LEU A 232 15.22 -9.98 -6.04
C LEU A 232 16.29 -10.17 -4.95
N ASN A 233 17.18 -9.20 -4.74
CA ASN A 233 18.23 -9.26 -3.73
C ASN A 233 17.82 -8.51 -2.45
N SER A 234 17.62 -7.19 -2.55
CA SER A 234 17.25 -6.37 -1.38
C SER A 234 15.81 -6.59 -0.92
N ARG A 235 14.96 -7.19 -1.77
CA ARG A 235 13.52 -7.40 -1.56
C ARG A 235 12.73 -6.11 -1.31
N ILE A 236 13.31 -4.96 -1.65
CA ILE A 236 12.61 -3.69 -1.71
C ILE A 236 11.54 -3.78 -2.80
N SER A 237 10.35 -3.28 -2.49
CA SER A 237 9.18 -3.40 -3.35
C SER A 237 8.43 -2.09 -3.50
N ASN A 238 7.94 -1.84 -4.71
CA ASN A 238 7.11 -0.68 -5.04
C ASN A 238 6.05 -1.09 -6.05
N PHE A 239 4.81 -1.29 -5.57
CA PHE A 239 3.70 -1.78 -6.35
C PHE A 239 2.63 -0.73 -6.53
N ARG A 240 1.94 -0.76 -7.67
CA ARG A 240 0.87 0.17 -8.05
C ARG A 240 -0.28 -0.57 -8.74
N GLY A 241 -1.41 0.12 -8.85
CA GLY A 241 -2.60 -0.34 -9.56
C GLY A 241 -3.32 -1.44 -8.78
N ARG A 242 -3.81 -1.05 -7.60
CA ARG A 242 -4.62 -1.85 -6.69
C ARG A 242 -3.95 -3.16 -6.24
N SER A 243 -2.77 -3.00 -5.65
CA SER A 243 -1.98 -4.13 -5.16
C SER A 243 -2.57 -4.72 -3.88
N THR A 244 -2.54 -6.04 -3.76
CA THR A 244 -3.01 -6.79 -2.58
C THR A 244 -1.94 -7.76 -2.11
N VAL A 245 -1.59 -7.69 -0.83
CA VAL A 245 -0.81 -8.72 -0.13
C VAL A 245 -1.78 -9.60 0.65
N ARG A 246 -1.79 -10.90 0.37
CA ARG A 246 -2.51 -11.90 1.13
C ARG A 246 -1.56 -12.60 2.09
N MET A 247 -1.86 -12.51 3.36
CA MET A 247 -1.14 -13.17 4.45
C MET A 247 -2.09 -14.15 5.15
N PRO A 248 -1.57 -15.10 5.96
CA PRO A 248 -2.40 -16.09 6.64
C PRO A 248 -3.49 -15.47 7.51
N ASN A 249 -3.16 -14.42 8.27
CA ASN A 249 -4.08 -13.80 9.22
C ASN A 249 -4.70 -12.50 8.71
N ASN A 250 -4.09 -11.86 7.71
CA ASN A 250 -4.48 -10.52 7.25
C ASN A 250 -4.39 -10.42 5.72
N ASP A 251 -5.25 -9.60 5.12
CA ASP A 251 -5.05 -9.11 3.76
C ASP A 251 -4.88 -7.60 3.79
N LEU A 252 -3.99 -7.07 2.95
CA LEU A 252 -3.76 -5.63 2.79
C LEU A 252 -3.86 -5.26 1.32
N THR A 253 -4.78 -4.36 1.01
CA THR A 253 -4.98 -3.79 -0.32
C THR A 253 -4.76 -2.29 -0.29
N GLY A 254 -4.12 -1.75 -1.33
CA GLY A 254 -3.99 -0.32 -1.55
C GLY A 254 -3.69 -0.02 -3.02
N ASP A 255 -3.91 1.22 -3.44
CA ASP A 255 -3.65 1.63 -4.82
C ASP A 255 -2.13 1.65 -5.11
N SER A 256 -1.32 1.88 -4.07
CA SER A 256 0.11 1.60 -4.07
C SER A 256 0.56 0.98 -2.75
N LEU A 257 1.56 0.11 -2.83
CA LEU A 257 2.21 -0.54 -1.69
C LEU A 257 3.73 -0.40 -1.83
N PHE A 258 4.40 -0.01 -0.77
CA PHE A 258 5.85 0.04 -0.66
C PHE A 258 6.28 -0.74 0.58
N TYR A 259 7.35 -1.51 0.47
CA TYR A 259 7.97 -2.17 1.62
C TYR A 259 9.47 -2.28 1.46
N ASP A 260 10.19 -1.89 2.51
CA ASP A 260 11.62 -2.08 2.68
C ASP A 260 11.87 -3.01 3.88
N PRO A 261 12.39 -4.24 3.65
CA PRO A 261 12.62 -5.21 4.70
C PRO A 261 13.81 -4.89 5.61
N ILE A 262 14.75 -4.04 5.18
CA ILE A 262 15.92 -3.66 5.99
C ILE A 262 15.50 -2.66 7.07
N THR A 263 14.75 -1.63 6.67
CA THR A 263 14.20 -0.65 7.63
C THR A 263 12.92 -1.14 8.32
N GLN A 264 12.27 -2.17 7.75
CA GLN A 264 10.94 -2.66 8.13
C GLN A 264 9.85 -1.58 8.02
N ILE A 265 9.97 -0.73 7.01
CA ILE A 265 9.00 0.33 6.74
C ILE A 265 8.06 -0.14 5.63
N GLY A 266 6.77 -0.19 5.95
CA GLY A 266 5.69 -0.46 4.99
C GLY A 266 4.80 0.77 4.82
N ILE A 267 4.40 1.06 3.58
CA ILE A 267 3.46 2.15 3.28
C ILE A 267 2.43 1.67 2.27
N ALA A 268 1.16 1.79 2.62
CA ALA A 268 0.01 1.62 1.72
C ALA A 268 -0.63 2.99 1.47
N ARG A 269 -0.96 3.32 0.21
CA ARG A 269 -1.66 4.58 -0.13
C ARG A 269 -2.80 4.34 -1.10
N GLY A 270 -3.86 5.13 -0.95
CA GLY A 270 -5.06 5.13 -1.79
C GLY A 270 -5.96 3.95 -1.46
N ASN A 271 -7.19 4.24 -1.04
CA ASN A 271 -8.24 3.25 -0.78
C ASN A 271 -7.73 2.04 0.03
N VAL A 272 -6.97 2.29 1.09
CA VAL A 272 -6.33 1.25 1.90
C VAL A 272 -7.41 0.42 2.58
N VAL A 273 -7.34 -0.89 2.43
CA VAL A 273 -8.22 -1.86 3.09
C VAL A 273 -7.36 -2.93 3.73
N MET A 274 -7.51 -3.11 5.03
CA MET A 274 -6.89 -4.19 5.78
C MET A 274 -7.98 -5.09 6.36
N VAL A 275 -7.95 -6.37 6.01
CA VAL A 275 -8.89 -7.38 6.50
C VAL A 275 -8.16 -8.27 7.50
N ALA A 276 -8.53 -8.19 8.77
CA ALA A 276 -8.01 -9.06 9.82
C ALA A 276 -8.93 -10.27 9.99
N LYS A 277 -8.52 -11.42 9.45
CA LYS A 277 -9.36 -12.63 9.30
C LYS A 277 -9.70 -13.26 10.64
N LYS A 278 -8.71 -13.41 11.53
CA LYS A 278 -8.90 -13.99 12.87
C LYS A 278 -9.73 -13.10 13.79
N ASP A 279 -9.63 -11.80 13.58
CA ASP A 279 -10.33 -10.81 14.38
C ASP A 279 -11.70 -10.44 13.80
N SER A 280 -12.11 -10.97 12.65
CA SER A 280 -13.34 -10.55 11.98
C SER A 280 -13.47 -9.02 11.94
N ALA A 281 -12.44 -8.35 11.43
CA ALA A 281 -12.38 -6.90 11.40
C ALA A 281 -11.87 -6.37 10.05
N ILE A 282 -12.38 -5.21 9.65
CA ILE A 282 -11.94 -4.47 8.46
C ILE A 282 -11.53 -3.07 8.91
N LEU A 283 -10.33 -2.66 8.52
CA LEU A 283 -9.80 -1.32 8.73
C LEU A 283 -9.58 -0.65 7.37
N THR A 284 -10.16 0.53 7.18
CA THR A 284 -10.02 1.31 5.95
C THR A 284 -9.41 2.68 6.22
N GLY A 285 -8.81 3.28 5.19
CA GLY A 285 -8.33 4.66 5.20
C GLY A 285 -7.59 5.03 3.91
N GLN A 286 -7.00 6.22 3.84
CA GLN A 286 -6.27 6.68 2.65
C GLN A 286 -4.78 6.36 2.72
N VAL A 287 -4.20 6.29 3.91
CA VAL A 287 -2.79 5.93 4.09
C VAL A 287 -2.63 4.98 5.28
N GLY A 288 -1.91 3.89 5.05
CA GLY A 288 -1.41 2.97 6.08
C GLY A 288 0.12 3.06 6.17
N ARG A 289 0.66 3.15 7.38
CA ARG A 289 2.11 3.07 7.64
C ARG A 289 2.39 1.98 8.66
N TYR A 290 3.43 1.20 8.43
CA TYR A 290 3.95 0.18 9.33
C TYR A 290 5.42 0.42 9.62
N PHE A 291 5.78 0.40 10.90
CA PHE A 291 7.14 0.51 11.40
C PHE A 291 7.46 -0.76 12.18
N GLY A 292 7.98 -1.78 11.51
CA GLY A 292 8.15 -3.12 12.09
C GLY A 292 9.14 -3.18 13.25
N LYS A 293 10.20 -2.37 13.21
CA LYS A 293 11.19 -2.30 14.29
C LYS A 293 10.55 -1.92 15.63
N THR A 294 9.63 -0.95 15.61
CA THR A 294 8.91 -0.48 16.80
C THR A 294 7.54 -1.15 17.00
N GLY A 295 7.08 -1.96 16.05
CA GLY A 295 5.76 -2.59 16.08
C GLY A 295 4.59 -1.59 16.04
N ILE A 296 4.75 -0.47 15.33
CA ILE A 296 3.71 0.58 15.24
C ILE A 296 3.08 0.56 13.86
N SER A 297 1.75 0.50 13.81
CA SER A 297 0.95 0.67 12.60
C SER A 297 0.03 1.88 12.76
N ARG A 298 -0.13 2.68 11.71
CA ARG A 298 -1.03 3.84 11.67
C ARG A 298 -1.86 3.83 10.40
N VAL A 299 -3.15 4.10 10.51
CA VAL A 299 -4.07 4.31 9.39
C VAL A 299 -4.75 5.66 9.57
N TYR A 300 -4.72 6.50 8.53
CA TYR A 300 -5.27 7.86 8.57
C TYR A 300 -5.84 8.29 7.22
N GLY A 301 -6.65 9.36 7.27
CA GLY A 301 -7.50 9.80 6.16
C GLY A 301 -8.71 8.90 6.03
N GLU A 302 -9.86 9.36 6.52
CA GLU A 302 -11.11 8.57 6.56
C GLU A 302 -10.92 7.20 7.25
N ALA A 303 -10.20 7.19 8.37
CA ALA A 303 -9.89 5.96 9.07
C ALA A 303 -11.16 5.39 9.74
N LEU A 304 -11.50 4.16 9.36
CA LEU A 304 -12.70 3.47 9.85
C LEU A 304 -12.36 2.01 10.18
N LEU A 305 -12.69 1.62 11.41
CA LEU A 305 -12.67 0.25 11.87
C LEU A 305 -14.10 -0.30 11.91
N GLN A 306 -14.28 -1.48 11.33
CA GLN A 306 -15.50 -2.27 11.39
C GLN A 306 -15.15 -3.60 12.05
N LYS A 307 -15.71 -3.86 13.23
CA LYS A 307 -15.53 -5.13 13.97
C LYS A 307 -16.84 -5.89 13.96
N PHE A 308 -16.83 -7.09 13.40
CA PHE A 308 -18.01 -7.94 13.28
C PHE A 308 -18.15 -8.84 14.50
N PHE A 309 -19.34 -8.83 15.10
CA PHE A 309 -19.77 -9.77 16.13
C PHE A 309 -20.92 -10.62 15.56
N ALA A 310 -21.30 -11.69 16.25
CA ALA A 310 -22.32 -12.63 15.76
C ALA A 310 -23.68 -11.99 15.42
N ARG A 311 -24.06 -10.88 16.09
CA ARG A 311 -25.37 -10.23 15.94
C ARG A 311 -25.32 -8.73 15.66
N ASP A 312 -24.14 -8.12 15.67
CA ASP A 312 -23.99 -6.68 15.43
C ASP A 312 -22.58 -6.32 14.95
N THR A 313 -22.38 -5.08 14.51
CA THR A 313 -21.09 -4.52 14.07
C THR A 313 -20.76 -3.30 14.91
N LEU A 314 -19.55 -3.26 15.47
CA LEU A 314 -19.00 -2.03 16.04
C LEU A 314 -18.29 -1.26 14.93
N LEU A 315 -18.68 0.01 14.78
CA LEU A 315 -18.02 0.98 13.93
C LEU A 315 -17.25 1.96 14.81
N LEU A 316 -16.01 2.25 14.43
CA LEU A 316 -15.19 3.25 15.10
C LEU A 316 -14.44 4.04 14.03
N SER A 317 -14.56 5.36 14.08
CA SER A 317 -13.83 6.26 13.19
C SER A 317 -13.07 7.32 13.98
N ALA A 318 -11.94 7.77 13.43
CA ALA A 318 -11.07 8.80 14.00
C ALA A 318 -10.22 9.46 12.90
N ASP A 319 -9.55 10.57 13.20
CA ASP A 319 -8.57 11.15 12.26
C ASP A 319 -7.42 10.16 12.00
N THR A 320 -6.99 9.43 13.04
CA THR A 320 -5.95 8.41 12.94
C THR A 320 -6.22 7.24 13.89
N LEU A 321 -6.10 6.03 13.36
CA LEU A 321 -6.13 4.79 14.12
C LEU A 321 -4.72 4.22 14.21
N ILE A 322 -4.28 3.89 15.41
CA ILE A 322 -2.93 3.41 15.71
C ILE A 322 -3.02 2.08 16.43
N SER A 323 -2.20 1.13 16.01
CA SER A 323 -1.92 -0.10 16.75
C SER A 323 -0.45 -0.09 17.13
N GLN A 324 -0.17 -0.36 18.40
CA GLN A 324 1.17 -0.46 18.94
C GLN A 324 1.35 -1.81 19.62
N GLU A 325 2.36 -2.56 19.20
CA GLU A 325 2.85 -3.72 19.92
C GLU A 325 3.62 -3.25 21.16
N ILE A 326 3.30 -3.84 22.30
CA ILE A 326 4.06 -3.67 23.54
C ILE A 326 4.71 -5.02 23.80
N ARG A 327 5.99 -5.11 23.42
CA ARG A 327 6.79 -6.33 23.53
C ARG A 327 7.23 -6.49 24.98
N GLY A 328 6.61 -7.41 25.70
CA GLY A 328 7.05 -7.83 27.03
C GLY A 328 8.11 -8.93 26.95
N VAL A 329 8.65 -9.30 28.11
CA VAL A 329 9.68 -10.36 28.23
C VAL A 329 9.12 -11.75 27.89
N LYS A 330 7.85 -12.02 28.27
CA LYS A 330 7.17 -13.29 27.99
C LYS A 330 6.17 -13.20 26.85
N ASP A 331 5.33 -12.16 26.87
CA ASP A 331 4.25 -11.99 25.90
C ASP A 331 4.27 -10.61 25.26
N THR A 332 3.84 -10.54 24.00
CA THR A 332 3.56 -9.28 23.33
C THR A 332 2.10 -8.94 23.49
N THR A 333 1.80 -7.79 24.10
CA THR A 333 0.45 -7.24 24.18
C THR A 333 0.25 -6.12 23.16
N ARG A 334 -0.96 -5.59 23.04
CA ARG A 334 -1.29 -4.50 22.09
C ARG A 334 -2.01 -3.36 22.78
N ARG A 335 -1.73 -2.17 22.27
CA ARG A 335 -2.45 -0.93 22.57
C ARG A 335 -3.03 -0.38 21.28
N PHE A 336 -4.33 -0.11 21.29
CA PHE A 336 -5.02 0.59 20.22
C PHE A 336 -5.29 2.03 20.64
N ILE A 337 -5.07 2.97 19.72
CA ILE A 337 -5.32 4.38 19.94
C ILE A 337 -6.16 4.90 18.79
N ALA A 338 -7.26 5.56 19.12
CA ALA A 338 -8.02 6.36 18.18
C ALA A 338 -7.77 7.82 18.55
N ASP A 339 -7.12 8.55 17.66
CA ASP A 339 -6.59 9.89 17.91
C ASP A 339 -7.39 10.94 17.13
N ARG A 340 -7.99 11.88 17.86
CA ARG A 340 -8.86 12.98 17.39
C ARG A 340 -10.15 12.52 16.71
N HIS A 341 -11.23 13.27 16.97
CA HIS A 341 -12.56 13.10 16.36
C HIS A 341 -13.09 11.67 16.43
N VAL A 342 -12.98 11.02 17.59
CA VAL A 342 -13.44 9.65 17.76
C VAL A 342 -14.96 9.60 17.81
N LEU A 343 -15.54 8.84 16.88
CA LEU A 343 -16.96 8.47 16.87
C LEU A 343 -17.07 6.95 16.92
N ILE A 344 -17.94 6.45 17.79
CA ILE A 344 -18.23 5.02 17.95
C ILE A 344 -19.72 4.78 17.78
N PHE A 345 -20.07 3.74 17.04
CA PHE A 345 -21.44 3.27 16.89
C PHE A 345 -21.52 1.75 16.96
N ARG A 346 -22.37 1.26 17.86
CA ARG A 346 -22.96 -0.07 17.94
C ARG A 346 -24.41 0.13 18.40
N ASN A 347 -25.35 -0.80 18.17
CA ASN A 347 -26.77 -0.51 18.46
C ASN A 347 -27.04 -0.17 19.94
N ASP A 348 -26.31 -0.79 20.84
CA ASP A 348 -26.41 -0.62 22.30
C ASP A 348 -25.36 0.36 22.87
N LEU A 349 -24.45 0.91 22.08
CA LEU A 349 -23.41 1.81 22.55
C LEU A 349 -23.00 2.81 21.47
N GLN A 350 -23.10 4.10 21.78
CA GLN A 350 -22.52 5.15 20.96
C GLN A 350 -21.60 6.02 21.81
N ALA A 351 -20.55 6.58 21.22
CA ALA A 351 -19.63 7.45 21.96
C ALA A 351 -19.01 8.51 21.06
N LYS A 352 -18.78 9.68 21.63
CA LYS A 352 -18.06 10.79 21.01
C LYS A 352 -17.00 11.31 21.98
N CYS A 353 -15.76 11.42 21.52
CA CYS A 353 -14.66 11.99 22.32
C CYS A 353 -13.54 12.52 21.42
N ASP A 354 -12.55 13.20 21.99
CA ASP A 354 -11.36 13.57 21.23
C ASP A 354 -10.53 12.32 20.91
N SER A 355 -10.13 11.56 21.93
CA SER A 355 -9.26 10.41 21.75
C SER A 355 -9.62 9.27 22.70
N LEU A 356 -9.33 8.05 22.25
CA LEU A 356 -9.54 6.81 22.98
C LEU A 356 -8.27 5.96 22.97
N VAL A 357 -7.98 5.31 24.09
CA VAL A 357 -6.92 4.29 24.20
C VAL A 357 -7.52 3.00 24.73
N TYR A 358 -7.25 1.88 24.06
CA TYR A 358 -7.59 0.55 24.55
C TYR A 358 -6.32 -0.27 24.77
N ASN A 359 -6.06 -0.62 26.03
CA ASN A 359 -4.97 -1.51 26.42
C ASN A 359 -5.52 -2.94 26.55
N LEU A 360 -4.97 -3.90 25.80
CA LEU A 360 -5.44 -5.29 25.85
C LEU A 360 -4.93 -6.02 27.10
N ALA A 361 -3.79 -5.61 27.65
CA ALA A 361 -3.18 -6.24 28.82
C ALA A 361 -4.08 -6.22 30.06
N ASP A 362 -4.81 -5.12 30.27
CA ASP A 362 -5.70 -4.91 31.42
C ASP A 362 -7.18 -4.78 31.02
N SER A 363 -7.49 -4.91 29.71
CA SER A 363 -8.83 -4.77 29.15
C SER A 363 -9.50 -3.42 29.50
N LEU A 364 -8.71 -2.35 29.58
CA LEU A 364 -9.16 -1.00 29.92
C LEU A 364 -9.28 -0.10 28.69
N ILE A 365 -10.48 0.41 28.45
CA ILE A 365 -10.75 1.46 27.45
C ILE A 365 -10.79 2.81 28.18
N SER A 366 -9.99 3.76 27.72
CA SER A 366 -9.89 5.10 28.29
C SER A 366 -10.33 6.14 27.26
N PHE A 367 -11.36 6.92 27.58
CA PHE A 367 -11.90 7.99 26.76
C PHE A 367 -11.47 9.34 27.34
N TYR A 368 -10.97 10.23 26.48
CA TYR A 368 -10.34 11.49 26.91
C TYR A 368 -11.00 12.73 26.31
N LYS A 369 -10.81 13.86 27.01
CA LYS A 369 -11.25 15.21 26.68
C LYS A 369 -12.77 15.31 26.48
N LYS A 370 -13.50 15.26 27.60
CA LYS A 370 -14.97 15.39 27.66
C LYS A 370 -15.72 14.33 26.84
N PRO A 371 -15.44 13.02 27.07
CA PRO A 371 -16.19 11.97 26.41
C PRO A 371 -17.68 11.99 26.77
N THR A 372 -18.51 11.69 25.78
CA THR A 372 -19.95 11.49 25.94
C THR A 372 -20.31 10.12 25.40
N LEU A 373 -20.93 9.29 26.23
CA LEU A 373 -21.35 7.93 25.90
C LEU A 373 -22.87 7.84 26.00
N TRP A 374 -23.48 7.11 25.07
CA TRP A 374 -24.91 6.82 25.06
C TRP A 374 -25.15 5.31 25.08
N ASN A 375 -26.10 4.87 25.90
CA ASN A 375 -26.58 3.50 25.96
C ASN A 375 -28.11 3.54 26.15
N GLY A 376 -28.87 3.13 25.13
CA GLY A 376 -30.33 3.26 25.15
C GLY A 376 -30.77 4.73 25.30
N GLN A 377 -31.46 5.03 26.38
CA GLN A 377 -31.94 6.39 26.74
C GLN A 377 -31.07 7.08 27.79
N ASN A 378 -29.86 6.55 28.03
CA ASN A 378 -28.92 7.08 29.01
C ASN A 378 -27.75 7.78 28.31
N GLN A 379 -27.34 8.92 28.84
CA GLN A 379 -26.12 9.65 28.49
C GLN A 379 -25.20 9.71 29.71
N SER A 380 -23.91 9.52 29.50
CA SER A 380 -22.86 9.63 30.52
C SER A 380 -21.75 10.55 30.02
N GLU A 381 -21.32 11.48 30.85
CA GLU A 381 -20.22 12.40 30.55
C GLU A 381 -19.34 12.68 31.78
N ALA A 382 -18.08 13.00 31.53
CA ALA A 382 -17.08 13.37 32.52
C ALA A 382 -15.88 14.02 31.83
N ASP A 383 -14.87 14.47 32.57
CA ASP A 383 -13.60 14.90 31.96
C ASP A 383 -12.86 13.72 31.29
N SER A 384 -12.97 12.54 31.91
CA SER A 384 -12.45 11.28 31.39
C SER A 384 -13.33 10.11 31.85
N ILE A 385 -13.48 9.11 30.98
CA ILE A 385 -14.24 7.90 31.27
C ILE A 385 -13.34 6.68 31.05
N PHE A 386 -13.35 5.76 32.00
CA PHE A 386 -12.61 4.50 31.91
C PHE A 386 -13.58 3.33 31.97
N VAL A 387 -13.49 2.41 31.03
CA VAL A 387 -14.35 1.22 30.94
C VAL A 387 -13.48 -0.02 31.04
N ARG A 388 -13.70 -0.82 32.08
CA ARG A 388 -13.06 -2.13 32.25
C ARG A 388 -13.95 -3.21 31.68
N LEU A 389 -13.38 -4.03 30.81
CA LEU A 389 -14.04 -5.21 30.25
C LEU A 389 -13.63 -6.48 31.02
N VAL A 390 -14.54 -7.44 31.07
CA VAL A 390 -14.29 -8.82 31.49
C VAL A 390 -14.99 -9.73 30.49
N ASN A 391 -14.27 -10.68 29.87
CA ASN A 391 -14.81 -11.55 28.81
C ASN A 391 -15.52 -10.77 27.68
N ASN A 392 -14.93 -9.66 27.24
CA ASN A 392 -15.48 -8.73 26.24
C ASN A 392 -16.82 -8.08 26.62
N LYS A 393 -17.23 -8.15 27.89
CA LYS A 393 -18.44 -7.51 28.43
C LYS A 393 -18.07 -6.38 29.37
N MET A 394 -18.88 -5.32 29.40
CA MET A 394 -18.67 -4.19 30.29
C MET A 394 -18.89 -4.63 31.74
N ARG A 395 -17.92 -4.40 32.61
CA ARG A 395 -18.01 -4.74 34.04
C ARG A 395 -18.06 -3.52 34.93
N THR A 396 -17.23 -2.52 34.64
CA THR A 396 -17.15 -1.29 35.44
C THR A 396 -16.83 -0.10 34.55
N MET A 397 -17.52 1.01 34.81
CA MET A 397 -17.27 2.29 34.16
C MET A 397 -17.00 3.35 35.23
N TYR A 398 -15.89 4.07 35.09
CA TYR A 398 -15.46 5.14 35.98
C TYR A 398 -15.58 6.47 35.26
N LEU A 399 -16.42 7.36 35.76
CA LEU A 399 -16.58 8.74 35.31
C LEU A 399 -15.80 9.62 36.27
N ASN A 400 -14.71 10.22 35.79
CA ASN A 400 -13.77 10.97 36.62
C ASN A 400 -13.86 12.47 36.33
N ARG A 401 -14.14 13.24 37.40
CA ARG A 401 -14.32 14.70 37.43
C ARG A 401 -15.52 15.17 36.59
N ARG A 402 -16.35 16.03 37.20
CA ARG A 402 -17.59 16.54 36.58
C ARG A 402 -18.43 15.41 35.98
N ALA A 403 -18.58 14.33 36.74
CA ALA A 403 -19.29 13.15 36.28
C ALA A 403 -20.79 13.45 36.29
N PHE A 404 -21.46 13.20 35.18
CA PHE A 404 -22.88 13.44 35.00
C PHE A 404 -23.50 12.27 34.23
N ILE A 405 -24.62 11.75 34.73
CA ILE A 405 -25.44 10.76 34.04
C ILE A 405 -26.85 11.31 33.92
N ILE A 406 -27.39 11.26 32.70
CA ILE A 406 -28.77 11.63 32.38
C ILE A 406 -29.47 10.38 31.86
N ALA A 407 -30.64 10.05 32.41
CA ALA A 407 -31.49 8.98 31.94
C ALA A 407 -32.86 9.55 31.58
N ARG A 408 -33.23 9.45 30.30
CA ARG A 408 -34.56 9.86 29.83
C ARG A 408 -35.57 8.75 30.08
N ASP A 409 -36.68 9.09 30.72
CA ASP A 409 -37.74 8.15 31.03
C ASP A 409 -38.87 8.15 29.98
N THR A 410 -39.87 7.29 30.21
CA THR A 410 -41.05 7.11 29.33
C THR A 410 -41.95 8.35 29.23
N LEU A 411 -41.92 9.25 30.22
CA LEU A 411 -42.68 10.50 30.24
C LEU A 411 -41.85 11.67 29.71
N ILE A 412 -40.70 11.39 29.07
CA ILE A 412 -39.79 12.40 28.50
C ILE A 412 -39.21 13.29 29.61
N GLN A 413 -39.14 12.79 30.84
CA GLN A 413 -38.44 13.43 31.97
C GLN A 413 -37.00 12.95 32.03
N TYR A 414 -36.13 13.77 32.61
CA TYR A 414 -34.69 13.47 32.73
C TYR A 414 -34.34 13.22 34.19
N ASN A 415 -34.10 11.95 34.51
CA ASN A 415 -33.45 11.58 35.76
C ASN A 415 -31.97 11.92 35.64
N GLN A 416 -31.43 12.56 36.66
CA GLN A 416 -30.11 13.16 36.61
C GLN A 416 -29.33 12.79 37.85
N VAL A 417 -28.05 12.50 37.68
CA VAL A 417 -27.13 12.31 38.79
C VAL A 417 -25.77 12.88 38.43
N LYS A 418 -25.24 13.73 39.29
CA LYS A 418 -23.90 14.33 39.14
C LYS A 418 -23.07 14.13 40.39
N GLY A 419 -21.76 14.20 40.23
CA GLY A 419 -20.81 14.22 41.33
C GLY A 419 -19.37 14.39 40.86
N ARG A 420 -18.43 14.42 41.80
CA ARG A 420 -16.99 14.50 41.46
C ARG A 420 -16.49 13.22 40.80
N ARG A 421 -16.99 12.06 41.24
CA ARG A 421 -16.71 10.74 40.64
C ARG A 421 -17.96 9.88 40.66
N ILE A 422 -18.23 9.18 39.56
CA ILE A 422 -19.26 8.15 39.49
C ILE A 422 -18.62 6.82 39.08
N THR A 423 -18.91 5.75 39.81
CA THR A 423 -18.52 4.38 39.46
C THR A 423 -19.77 3.56 39.19
N ALA A 424 -19.95 3.15 37.94
CA ALA A 424 -21.05 2.30 37.50
C ALA A 424 -20.59 0.85 37.38
N TYR A 425 -21.33 -0.06 38.00
CA TYR A 425 -21.12 -1.50 38.00
C TYR A 425 -22.17 -2.17 37.13
N PHE A 426 -21.73 -3.12 36.33
CA PHE A 426 -22.57 -3.84 35.38
C PHE A 426 -22.61 -5.33 35.71
N ASN A 427 -23.76 -5.95 35.49
CA ASN A 427 -23.95 -7.38 35.67
C ASN A 427 -23.30 -8.18 34.52
N ALA A 428 -23.45 -9.51 34.56
CA ALA A 428 -22.88 -10.41 33.56
C ALA A 428 -23.41 -10.20 32.13
N ASP A 429 -24.49 -9.43 31.96
CA ASP A 429 -25.10 -9.09 30.67
C ASP A 429 -24.81 -7.64 30.24
N SER A 430 -23.86 -6.97 30.91
CA SER A 430 -23.56 -5.55 30.69
C SER A 430 -24.75 -4.61 30.94
N LYS A 431 -25.73 -5.02 31.76
CA LYS A 431 -26.80 -4.13 32.24
C LYS A 431 -26.36 -3.43 33.51
N LEU A 432 -26.73 -2.16 33.67
CA LEU A 432 -26.40 -1.36 34.83
C LEU A 432 -27.03 -1.98 36.08
N ASP A 433 -26.21 -2.29 37.08
CA ASP A 433 -26.62 -2.94 38.32
C ASP A 433 -26.60 -1.92 39.47
N ASN A 434 -25.43 -1.31 39.70
CA ASN A 434 -25.22 -0.39 40.81
C ASN A 434 -24.38 0.81 40.39
N THR A 435 -24.66 1.97 40.97
CA THR A 435 -23.86 3.19 40.78
C THR A 435 -23.45 3.78 42.11
N LEU A 436 -22.18 4.11 42.27
CA LEU A 436 -21.63 4.82 43.42
C LEU A 436 -21.23 6.23 43.00
N VAL A 437 -21.82 7.23 43.63
CA VAL A 437 -21.57 8.66 43.40
C VAL A 437 -20.83 9.23 44.58
N GLU A 438 -19.71 9.90 44.36
CA GLU A 438 -18.84 10.39 45.43
C GLU A 438 -18.37 11.83 45.18
N GLY A 439 -18.45 12.63 46.26
CA GLY A 439 -18.04 14.03 46.30
C GLY A 439 -19.11 14.94 45.70
N ASN A 440 -19.82 15.65 46.59
CA ASN A 440 -20.91 16.58 46.25
C ASN A 440 -21.88 15.96 45.24
N GLY A 441 -22.42 14.80 45.60
CA GLY A 441 -23.40 14.11 44.78
C GLY A 441 -24.73 14.84 44.82
N GLU A 442 -25.30 15.12 43.65
CA GLU A 442 -26.66 15.64 43.53
C GLU A 442 -27.44 14.73 42.59
N SER A 443 -28.73 14.51 42.87
CA SER A 443 -29.62 13.77 41.99
C SER A 443 -31.00 14.39 41.90
N ILE A 444 -31.57 14.38 40.70
CA ILE A 444 -32.99 14.63 40.45
C ILE A 444 -33.61 13.33 39.95
N TYR A 445 -34.67 12.88 40.61
CA TYR A 445 -35.42 11.70 40.19
C TYR A 445 -36.92 11.97 40.17
N PHE A 446 -37.58 11.61 39.06
CA PHE A 446 -39.03 11.72 38.93
C PHE A 446 -39.69 10.43 39.44
N ALA A 447 -40.24 10.49 40.65
CA ALA A 447 -40.96 9.38 41.25
C ALA A 447 -42.31 9.18 40.56
N LYS A 448 -42.74 7.92 40.39
CA LYS A 448 -43.99 7.56 39.70
C LYS A 448 -44.82 6.58 40.51
N LYS A 449 -46.14 6.68 40.39
CA LYS A 449 -47.12 5.72 40.92
C LYS A 449 -47.81 5.09 39.72
N ASP A 450 -47.48 3.82 39.46
CA ASP A 450 -47.75 3.11 38.20
C ASP A 450 -47.12 3.84 36.99
N ASP A 451 -46.90 3.17 35.86
CA ASP A 451 -46.11 3.68 34.71
C ASP A 451 -46.66 4.97 34.05
N SER A 452 -47.74 5.57 34.58
CA SER A 452 -48.49 6.65 33.96
C SER A 452 -48.60 7.95 34.78
N LYS A 453 -48.31 7.98 36.09
CA LYS A 453 -48.51 9.20 36.91
C LYS A 453 -47.27 9.60 37.73
N PRO A 454 -46.70 10.81 37.52
CA PRO A 454 -45.61 11.29 38.37
C PRO A 454 -46.15 11.66 39.77
N ILE A 455 -45.51 11.12 40.82
CA ILE A 455 -45.75 11.46 42.22
C ILE A 455 -45.16 12.83 42.53
N GLY A 456 -43.99 13.12 41.96
CA GLY A 456 -43.21 14.33 42.22
C GLY A 456 -41.76 14.15 41.80
N MET A 457 -41.00 15.23 41.93
CA MET A 457 -39.58 15.27 41.63
C MET A 457 -38.78 15.32 42.93
N ASN A 458 -37.97 14.30 43.17
CA ASN A 458 -37.09 14.24 44.33
C ASN A 458 -35.71 14.81 43.96
N TYR A 459 -35.35 15.92 44.58
CA TYR A 459 -33.99 16.47 44.55
C TYR A 459 -33.26 16.02 45.82
N VAL A 460 -32.05 15.49 45.70
CA VAL A 460 -31.23 15.12 46.85
C VAL A 460 -29.77 15.49 46.63
N GLN A 461 -29.15 16.05 47.67
CA GLN A 461 -27.72 16.32 47.77
C GLN A 461 -27.12 15.48 48.91
N ALA A 462 -25.98 14.83 48.64
CA ALA A 462 -25.26 14.06 49.64
C ALA A 462 -23.75 13.96 49.33
N SER A 463 -22.95 13.73 50.36
CA SER A 463 -21.51 13.47 50.18
C SER A 463 -21.23 12.23 49.32
N ARG A 464 -22.07 11.20 49.48
CA ARG A 464 -21.99 9.92 48.78
C ARG A 464 -23.39 9.30 48.61
N MET A 465 -23.64 8.74 47.43
CA MET A 465 -24.91 8.09 47.09
C MET A 465 -24.66 6.74 46.42
N ARG A 466 -25.51 5.76 46.71
CA ARG A 466 -25.52 4.46 46.04
C ARG A 466 -26.89 4.23 45.42
N LEU A 467 -26.92 4.09 44.10
CA LEU A 467 -28.12 3.81 43.33
C LEU A 467 -28.10 2.34 42.92
N HIS A 468 -29.19 1.64 43.21
CA HIS A 468 -29.43 0.25 42.80
C HIS A 468 -30.47 0.24 41.69
N PHE A 469 -30.18 -0.49 40.61
CA PHE A 469 -31.02 -0.57 39.43
C PHE A 469 -31.68 -1.94 39.32
N LYS A 470 -32.92 -1.96 38.82
CA LYS A 470 -33.61 -3.18 38.38
C LYS A 470 -34.31 -2.86 37.05
N GLU A 471 -34.13 -3.72 36.05
CA GLU A 471 -34.75 -3.52 34.72
C GLU A 471 -34.45 -2.14 34.10
N ASN A 472 -33.22 -1.65 34.28
CA ASN A 472 -32.75 -0.31 33.87
C ASN A 472 -33.47 0.88 34.53
N GLN A 473 -34.23 0.66 35.60
CA GLN A 473 -34.84 1.70 36.41
C GLN A 473 -34.21 1.77 37.80
N VAL A 474 -34.19 2.95 38.42
CA VAL A 474 -33.69 3.10 39.79
C VAL A 474 -34.70 2.47 40.75
N LYS A 475 -34.28 1.42 41.44
CA LYS A 475 -35.09 0.72 42.44
C LYS A 475 -34.92 1.31 43.84
N ARG A 476 -33.69 1.68 44.19
CA ARG A 476 -33.35 2.20 45.51
C ARG A 476 -32.19 3.17 45.41
N ILE A 477 -32.30 4.28 46.14
CA ILE A 477 -31.19 5.19 46.39
C ILE A 477 -30.88 5.13 47.88
N ALA A 478 -29.63 4.89 48.21
CA ALA A 478 -29.11 4.93 49.57
C ALA A 478 -28.12 6.08 49.68
N PHE A 479 -28.33 6.95 50.66
CA PHE A 479 -27.47 8.09 50.94
C PHE A 479 -26.59 7.76 52.15
N VAL A 480 -25.35 8.23 52.13
CA VAL A 480 -24.41 8.05 53.26
C VAL A 480 -24.11 9.42 53.87
N GLY A 481 -24.29 9.52 55.19
CA GLY A 481 -24.20 10.77 55.94
C GLY A 481 -25.57 11.42 56.14
N SER A 482 -25.60 12.75 56.20
CA SER A 482 -26.82 13.55 56.32
C SER A 482 -27.22 14.08 54.93
N PRO A 483 -28.07 13.37 54.16
CA PRO A 483 -28.58 13.89 52.90
C PRO A 483 -29.50 15.07 53.14
N ASP A 484 -29.43 16.07 52.26
CA ASP A 484 -30.44 17.13 52.17
C ASP A 484 -31.30 16.86 50.93
N GLY A 485 -32.61 16.75 51.10
CA GLY A 485 -33.49 16.30 50.03
C GLY A 485 -34.88 16.91 50.10
N VAL A 486 -35.42 17.25 48.93
CA VAL A 486 -36.71 17.91 48.76
C VAL A 486 -37.53 17.15 47.72
N LEU A 487 -38.70 16.65 48.13
CA LEU A 487 -39.70 16.12 47.21
C LEU A 487 -40.64 17.25 46.78
N ARG A 488 -40.53 17.66 45.52
CA ARG A 488 -41.39 18.69 44.91
C ARG A 488 -42.60 18.03 44.25
N PRO A 489 -43.85 18.37 44.64
CA PRO A 489 -45.05 17.93 43.92
C PRO A 489 -45.01 18.38 42.44
N PRO A 490 -45.71 17.69 41.52
CA PRO A 490 -45.65 18.00 40.08
C PRO A 490 -46.00 19.45 39.72
N LYS A 491 -46.85 20.12 40.51
CA LYS A 491 -47.24 21.52 40.32
C LYS A 491 -46.13 22.53 40.64
N GLU A 492 -45.13 22.13 41.43
CA GLU A 492 -44.01 22.98 41.87
C GLU A 492 -42.74 22.76 41.03
N VAL A 493 -42.77 21.83 40.08
CA VAL A 493 -41.66 21.58 39.16
C VAL A 493 -41.71 22.64 38.06
N THR A 494 -40.71 23.52 38.04
CA THR A 494 -40.54 24.59 37.05
C THR A 494 -39.38 24.28 36.11
N ALA A 495 -39.20 25.09 35.07
CA ALA A 495 -38.03 24.99 34.19
C ALA A 495 -36.71 25.19 34.96
N ASP A 496 -36.71 26.04 35.99
CA ASP A 496 -35.49 26.43 36.70
C ASP A 496 -35.03 25.39 37.74
N ASN A 497 -35.93 24.52 38.21
CA ASN A 497 -35.63 23.57 39.27
C ASN A 497 -35.60 22.10 38.83
N ARG A 498 -35.93 21.82 37.56
CA ARG A 498 -36.00 20.47 36.98
C ARG A 498 -34.67 19.93 36.47
N GLU A 499 -33.62 20.76 36.45
CA GLU A 499 -32.30 20.44 35.91
C GLU A 499 -31.21 20.76 36.94
N LEU A 500 -30.23 19.86 37.08
CA LEU A 500 -29.04 20.12 37.88
C LEU A 500 -28.10 21.04 37.11
N ASP A 501 -27.34 21.86 37.83
CA ASP A 501 -26.27 22.64 37.21
C ASP A 501 -25.30 21.73 36.43
N GLY A 502 -25.03 22.12 35.18
CA GLY A 502 -24.28 21.34 34.20
C GLY A 502 -25.11 20.39 33.34
N PHE A 503 -26.45 20.33 33.49
CA PHE A 503 -27.30 19.52 32.64
C PHE A 503 -27.13 19.86 31.15
N ASN A 504 -26.91 18.83 30.33
CA ASN A 504 -26.83 18.98 28.89
C ASN A 504 -27.22 17.67 28.19
N TRP A 505 -28.43 17.60 27.63
CA TRP A 505 -28.88 16.45 26.86
C TRP A 505 -28.44 16.56 25.38
N ARG A 506 -27.41 15.79 25.01
CA ARG A 506 -26.65 15.94 23.76
C ARG A 506 -27.08 14.96 22.66
N GLU A 507 -28.38 14.63 22.58
CA GLU A 507 -28.89 13.66 21.61
C GLU A 507 -28.56 14.00 20.15
N LYS A 508 -28.52 15.30 19.80
CA LYS A 508 -28.14 15.75 18.45
C LYS A 508 -26.69 15.42 18.07
N GLU A 509 -25.82 15.18 19.05
CA GLU A 509 -24.42 14.82 18.83
C GLU A 509 -24.18 13.31 18.84
N ARG A 510 -25.22 12.53 19.19
CA ARG A 510 -25.15 11.08 19.30
C ARG A 510 -24.77 10.48 17.93
N PRO A 511 -23.65 9.76 17.84
CA PRO A 511 -23.23 9.17 16.58
C PRO A 511 -24.29 8.25 16.00
N THR A 512 -24.58 8.40 14.71
CA THR A 512 -25.35 7.43 13.93
C THR A 512 -24.41 6.54 13.12
N ARG A 513 -24.91 5.40 12.64
CA ARG A 513 -24.16 4.50 11.75
C ARG A 513 -23.55 5.25 10.56
N GLU A 514 -24.31 6.14 9.94
CA GLU A 514 -23.87 6.92 8.77
C GLU A 514 -22.82 7.98 9.13
N MET A 515 -22.95 8.64 10.29
CA MET A 515 -21.94 9.60 10.76
C MET A 515 -20.58 8.94 10.99
N VAL A 516 -20.55 7.71 11.52
CA VAL A 516 -19.27 7.00 11.75
C VAL A 516 -18.64 6.56 10.43
N LYS A 517 -19.44 6.13 9.45
CA LYS A 517 -18.96 5.72 8.12
C LYS A 517 -18.48 6.90 7.26
N ARG A 518 -19.12 8.07 7.40
CA ARG A 518 -18.77 9.30 6.70
C ARG A 518 -17.98 10.21 7.64
N LEU A 519 -16.67 10.01 7.76
CA LEU A 519 -15.87 11.08 8.36
C LEU A 519 -15.81 12.26 7.39
N PRO A 520 -15.95 13.51 7.88
CA PRO A 520 -16.21 14.66 7.04
C PRO A 520 -15.02 14.91 6.11
N VAL A 521 -15.31 14.99 4.81
CA VAL A 521 -14.46 15.71 3.87
C VAL A 521 -14.25 17.09 4.49
N LYS A 522 -13.01 17.38 4.89
CA LYS A 522 -12.62 18.76 5.20
C LYS A 522 -12.83 19.51 3.89
N GLN A 523 -13.94 20.22 3.74
CA GLN A 523 -14.09 21.17 2.64
C GLN A 523 -13.04 22.25 2.87
N VAL A 524 -11.88 22.07 2.24
CA VAL A 524 -10.93 23.17 2.06
C VAL A 524 -11.65 24.12 1.11
N LYS A 525 -12.23 25.20 1.65
CA LYS A 525 -12.66 26.32 0.81
C LYS A 525 -11.46 26.68 -0.07
N PRO A 526 -11.58 26.69 -1.40
CA PRO A 526 -10.47 27.09 -2.26
C PRO A 526 -10.06 28.50 -1.85
N THR A 527 -8.79 28.65 -1.46
CA THR A 527 -8.20 29.98 -1.28
C THR A 527 -8.31 30.69 -2.62
N PRO A 528 -8.89 31.90 -2.71
CA PRO A 528 -8.94 32.63 -3.96
C PRO A 528 -7.51 32.80 -4.48
N VAL A 529 -7.25 32.27 -5.68
CA VAL A 529 -6.02 32.56 -6.40
C VAL A 529 -6.02 34.07 -6.64
N LYS A 530 -5.11 34.80 -5.98
CA LYS A 530 -4.84 36.20 -6.34
C LYS A 530 -4.45 36.20 -7.81
N LYS A 531 -5.26 36.86 -8.66
CA LYS A 531 -4.85 37.20 -10.03
C LYS A 531 -3.54 37.96 -9.91
N VAL A 532 -2.49 37.43 -10.53
CA VAL A 532 -1.25 38.17 -10.76
C VAL A 532 -1.59 39.21 -11.82
N GLU A 533 -1.53 40.49 -11.45
CA GLU A 533 -1.62 41.59 -12.41
C GLU A 533 -0.43 41.54 -13.37
N PRO A 534 -0.61 41.86 -14.66
CA PRO A 534 0.49 41.94 -15.60
C PRO A 534 1.46 43.04 -15.14
N THR A 535 2.72 42.67 -14.98
CA THR A 535 3.80 43.58 -14.62
C THR A 535 3.89 44.71 -15.65
N ALA A 536 3.81 45.95 -15.16
CA ALA A 536 3.96 47.16 -15.95
C ALA A 536 5.32 47.16 -16.69
N THR A 537 5.21 47.46 -17.97
CA THR A 537 6.19 48.11 -18.86
C THR A 537 7.45 48.67 -18.19
N LEU A 538 8.60 48.06 -18.48
CA LEU A 538 9.89 48.74 -18.43
C LEU A 538 10.03 49.58 -19.71
N LYS A 539 9.95 50.90 -19.56
CA LYS A 539 10.28 51.89 -20.59
C LYS A 539 11.72 51.68 -21.09
N LYS A 540 11.88 51.60 -22.41
CA LYS A 540 12.77 52.49 -23.16
C LYS A 540 12.11 52.87 -24.48
#